data_AF-A0A9N7YD34-F1
#
_entry.id   AF-A0A9N7YD34-F1
#
_cell.length_a   1.000
_cell.length_b   1.000
_cell.length_c   1.000
_cell.angle_alpha   90.00
_cell.angle_beta   90.00
_cell.angle_gamma   90.00
#
_symmetry.space_group_name_H-M   'P 1'
#
loop_
_entity.id
_entity.type
_entity.pdbx_description
1 polymer ?
#
loop_
_entity_poly.entity_id
_entity_poly.type
_entity_poly.pdbx_seq_one_letter_code
_entity_poly.pdbx_strand_id
1 'polypeptide(L)'
;MAEEKCPFEQSFSFRALPNKKFFFLQDKEVSTLIMKWSMQGRISAQSFSFDQSFHSYNCEQFALDFFKDPDVVSCLKKMEAGVQVPLDKPVVSVHVEVVACTKVSMELFDPIFSCGILRPNGHMVKCLHDVYSDYDELRQ
;
A
#
# COMPACT_ATOMS: atom_id res chain seq x y z
N MET A 1 29.24 -34.93 -3.35
CA MET A 1 29.52 -33.92 -2.32
C MET A 1 28.18 -33.30 -1.96
N ALA A 2 27.67 -33.55 -0.76
CA ALA A 2 26.44 -32.93 -0.30
C ALA A 2 26.76 -31.47 0.05
N GLU A 3 26.07 -30.52 -0.57
CA GLU A 3 26.12 -29.12 -0.14
C GLU A 3 25.62 -29.06 1.31
N GLU A 4 26.53 -28.79 2.24
CA GLU A 4 26.16 -28.34 3.58
C GLU A 4 25.44 -27.00 3.42
N LYS A 5 24.12 -27.04 3.58
CA LYS A 5 23.28 -25.84 3.68
C LYS A 5 23.78 -25.02 4.87
N CYS A 6 24.22 -23.79 4.62
CA CYS A 6 24.63 -22.87 5.67
C CYS A 6 23.47 -22.70 6.69
N PRO A 7 23.72 -22.74 8.01
CA PRO A 7 22.69 -22.67 9.05
C PRO A 7 21.94 -21.33 9.16
N PHE A 8 22.17 -20.40 8.22
CA PHE A 8 21.61 -19.06 8.19
C PHE A 8 20.43 -18.88 7.22
N GLU A 9 20.12 -19.88 6.39
CA GLU A 9 18.89 -19.87 5.58
C GLU A 9 17.71 -20.41 6.40
N GLN A 10 17.25 -19.63 7.38
CA GLN A 10 16.00 -19.93 8.06
C GLN A 10 14.86 -19.38 7.21
N SER A 11 14.04 -20.28 6.65
CA SER A 11 12.88 -19.95 5.83
C SER A 11 11.66 -19.74 6.72
N PHE A 12 10.94 -18.63 6.55
CA PHE A 12 9.72 -18.37 7.33
C PHE A 12 8.56 -19.27 6.90
N SER A 13 7.74 -19.70 7.87
CA SER A 13 6.46 -20.36 7.62
C SER A 13 5.31 -19.48 8.06
N PHE A 14 4.23 -19.44 7.28
CA PHE A 14 3.11 -18.55 7.53
C PHE A 14 1.81 -19.30 7.74
N ARG A 15 0.91 -18.74 8.56
CA ARG A 15 -0.43 -19.30 8.77
C ARG A 15 -1.47 -18.20 8.73
N ALA A 16 -2.53 -18.41 7.96
CA ALA A 16 -3.65 -17.50 7.90
C ALA A 16 -4.41 -17.44 9.24
N LEU A 17 -4.80 -16.23 9.64
CA LEU A 17 -5.61 -15.98 10.83
C LEU A 17 -6.99 -15.44 10.40
N PRO A 18 -7.90 -16.27 9.87
CA PRO A 18 -9.17 -15.82 9.29
C PRO A 18 -10.11 -15.18 10.31
N ASN A 19 -9.97 -15.52 11.60
CA ASN A 19 -10.83 -15.03 12.68
C ASN A 19 -10.34 -13.72 13.30
N LYS A 20 -9.23 -13.15 12.83
CA LYS A 20 -8.71 -11.89 13.38
C LYS A 20 -9.60 -10.73 12.94
N LYS A 21 -10.14 -10.00 13.92
CA LYS A 21 -10.99 -8.83 13.69
C LYS A 21 -10.13 -7.59 13.50
N PHE A 22 -10.47 -6.78 12.50
CA PHE A 22 -9.86 -5.48 12.24
C PHE A 22 -10.81 -4.38 12.70
N PHE A 23 -10.51 -3.77 13.84
CA PHE A 23 -11.39 -2.76 14.45
C PHE A 23 -11.63 -1.55 13.54
N PHE A 24 -10.62 -1.13 12.76
CA PHE A 24 -10.75 -0.01 11.82
C PHE A 24 -11.76 -0.27 10.69
N LEU A 25 -12.07 -1.54 10.37
CA LEU A 25 -13.11 -1.88 9.39
C LEU A 25 -14.52 -1.91 10.02
N GLN A 26 -14.62 -1.95 11.36
CA GLN A 26 -15.87 -2.03 12.11
C GLN A 26 -16.27 -0.69 12.75
N ASP A 27 -15.31 0.21 12.90
CA ASP A 27 -15.51 1.54 13.46
C ASP A 27 -16.38 2.41 12.54
N LYS A 28 -17.38 3.09 13.13
CA LYS A 28 -18.35 3.91 12.38
C LYS A 28 -17.73 5.17 11.78
N GLU A 29 -16.83 5.82 12.51
CA GLU A 29 -16.17 7.05 12.05
C GLU A 29 -15.22 6.72 10.91
N VAL A 30 -14.39 5.69 11.08
CA VAL A 30 -13.47 5.20 10.04
C VAL A 30 -14.25 4.72 8.82
N SER A 31 -15.35 3.99 8.99
CA SER A 31 -16.21 3.56 7.89
C SER A 31 -16.77 4.75 7.09
N THR A 32 -17.21 5.80 7.79
CA THR A 32 -17.70 7.04 7.16
C THR A 32 -16.59 7.72 6.35
N LEU A 33 -15.37 7.75 6.86
CA LEU A 33 -14.22 8.27 6.13
C LEU A 33 -13.91 7.40 4.90
N ILE A 34 -13.78 6.09 5.06
CA ILE A 34 -13.55 5.12 3.95
C ILE A 34 -14.62 5.28 2.85
N MET A 35 -15.88 5.52 3.21
CA MET A 35 -16.96 5.81 2.28
C MET A 35 -16.75 7.12 1.52
N LYS A 36 -16.41 8.21 2.22
CA LYS A 36 -16.11 9.52 1.59
C LYS A 36 -15.00 9.42 0.53
N TRP A 37 -14.01 8.57 0.75
CA TRP A 37 -12.92 8.32 -0.19
C TRP A 37 -13.25 7.27 -1.28
N SER A 38 -14.50 6.81 -1.37
CA SER A 38 -14.92 5.72 -2.28
C SER A 38 -14.11 4.43 -2.13
N MET A 39 -13.58 4.16 -0.92
CA MET A 39 -12.79 2.98 -0.59
C MET A 39 -13.62 1.85 0.04
N GLN A 40 -14.89 2.11 0.37
CA GLN A 40 -15.76 1.11 0.98
C GLN A 40 -15.97 -0.07 0.02
N GLY A 41 -15.76 -1.29 0.53
CA GLY A 41 -15.76 -2.50 -0.29
C GLY A 41 -14.53 -2.67 -1.18
N ARG A 42 -13.65 -1.65 -1.28
CA ARG A 42 -12.41 -1.69 -2.07
C ARG A 42 -11.15 -1.92 -1.23
N ILE A 43 -11.29 -1.90 0.09
CA ILE A 43 -10.25 -2.22 1.05
C ILE A 43 -10.52 -3.57 1.70
N SER A 44 -9.47 -4.35 1.89
CA SER A 44 -9.50 -5.59 2.65
C SER A 44 -8.25 -5.72 3.49
N ALA A 45 -8.37 -6.48 4.58
CA ALA A 45 -7.27 -6.78 5.47
C ALA A 45 -7.22 -8.29 5.68
N GLN A 46 -6.02 -8.84 5.60
CA GLN A 46 -5.72 -10.24 5.83
C GLN A 46 -4.57 -10.30 6.83
N SER A 47 -4.61 -11.26 7.74
CA SER A 47 -3.60 -11.40 8.76
C SER A 47 -3.02 -12.79 8.75
N PHE A 48 -1.70 -12.84 8.91
CA PHE A 48 -0.92 -14.06 8.96
C PHE A 48 -0.04 -14.01 10.20
N SER A 49 0.20 -15.17 10.82
CA SER A 49 1.26 -15.35 11.81
C SER A 49 2.48 -16.00 11.15
N PHE A 50 3.66 -15.77 11.72
CA PHE A 50 4.92 -16.40 11.31
C PHE A 50 5.65 -16.97 12.53
N ASP A 51 6.54 -17.92 12.29
CA ASP A 51 7.16 -18.79 13.31
C ASP A 51 8.48 -18.26 13.89
N GLN A 52 9.17 -17.36 13.17
CA GLN A 52 10.52 -16.92 13.50
C GLN A 52 10.59 -15.42 13.85
N SER A 53 11.73 -14.99 14.42
CA SER A 53 11.94 -13.57 14.72
C SER A 53 12.28 -12.78 13.45
N PHE A 54 11.52 -11.72 13.19
CA PHE A 54 11.78 -10.81 12.07
C PHE A 54 12.92 -9.85 12.39
N HIS A 55 13.87 -9.72 11.46
CA HIS A 55 14.96 -8.75 11.52
C HIS A 55 14.98 -7.93 10.23
N SER A 56 15.20 -6.62 10.34
CA SER A 56 15.10 -5.67 9.20
C SER A 56 16.03 -5.99 8.04
N TYR A 57 17.24 -6.52 8.31
CA TYR A 57 18.20 -6.91 7.27
C TYR A 57 17.72 -8.11 6.43
N ASN A 58 16.75 -8.89 6.94
CA ASN A 58 16.21 -10.06 6.26
C ASN A 58 14.85 -9.78 5.58
N CYS A 59 14.53 -8.50 5.34
CA CYS A 59 13.22 -8.10 4.84
C CYS A 59 12.93 -8.66 3.43
N GLU A 60 13.93 -8.73 2.55
CA GLU A 60 13.79 -9.31 1.21
C GLU A 60 13.44 -10.80 1.26
N GLN A 61 14.18 -11.59 2.04
CA GLN A 61 13.91 -13.02 2.21
C GLN A 61 12.56 -13.24 2.89
N PHE A 62 12.24 -12.48 3.94
CA PHE A 62 10.96 -12.56 4.62
C PHE A 62 9.79 -12.34 3.65
N ALA A 63 9.89 -11.31 2.80
CA ALA A 63 8.86 -11.03 1.81
C ALA A 63 8.80 -12.13 0.74
N LEU A 64 9.95 -12.63 0.28
CA LEU A 64 10.03 -13.73 -0.67
C LEU A 64 9.40 -15.02 -0.12
N ASP A 65 9.71 -15.39 1.13
CA ASP A 65 9.14 -16.56 1.80
C ASP A 65 7.63 -16.40 1.97
N PHE A 66 7.16 -15.21 2.37
CA PHE A 66 5.73 -14.93 2.50
C PHE A 66 4.97 -15.19 1.19
N PHE A 67 5.47 -14.66 0.07
CA PHE A 67 4.80 -14.80 -1.22
C PHE A 67 4.99 -16.19 -1.87
N LYS A 68 5.91 -17.01 -1.37
CA LYS A 68 6.12 -18.39 -1.82
C LYS A 68 5.45 -19.43 -0.93
N ASP A 69 5.03 -19.06 0.27
CA ASP A 69 4.38 -19.95 1.22
C ASP A 69 3.04 -20.49 0.63
N PRO A 70 2.84 -21.83 0.57
CA PRO A 70 1.63 -22.42 -0.02
C PRO A 70 0.33 -22.00 0.68
N ASP A 71 0.34 -21.83 1.99
CA ASP A 71 -0.83 -21.40 2.77
C ASP A 71 -1.14 -19.93 2.46
N VAL A 72 -0.11 -19.11 2.24
CA VAL A 72 -0.29 -17.72 1.79
C VAL A 72 -0.81 -17.66 0.35
N VAL A 73 -0.18 -18.36 -0.59
CA VAL A 73 -0.57 -18.32 -2.02
C VAL A 73 -2.03 -18.74 -2.22
N SER A 74 -2.49 -19.75 -1.48
CA SER A 74 -3.86 -20.26 -1.58
C SER A 74 -4.91 -19.34 -0.96
N CYS A 75 -4.54 -18.52 0.01
CA CYS A 75 -5.49 -17.73 0.80
C CYS A 75 -5.39 -16.22 0.54
N LEU A 76 -4.24 -15.71 0.10
CA LEU A 76 -3.98 -14.30 -0.10
C LEU A 76 -4.81 -13.79 -1.27
N LYS A 77 -5.79 -12.95 -0.95
CA LYS A 77 -6.63 -12.25 -1.93
C LYS A 77 -5.97 -10.94 -2.36
N LYS A 78 -5.90 -10.71 -3.67
CA LYS A 78 -5.56 -9.43 -4.29
C LYS A 78 -6.80 -8.78 -4.89
N MET A 79 -6.75 -7.47 -5.09
CA MET A 79 -7.83 -6.75 -5.77
C MET A 79 -7.54 -6.67 -7.26
N GLU A 80 -8.45 -7.18 -8.10
CA GLU A 80 -8.35 -7.15 -9.55
C GLU A 80 -9.68 -6.69 -10.13
N ALA A 81 -9.68 -5.59 -10.91
CA ALA A 81 -10.89 -4.98 -11.50
C ALA A 81 -12.04 -4.73 -10.48
N GLY A 82 -11.71 -4.45 -9.21
CA GLY A 82 -12.69 -4.19 -8.15
C GLY A 82 -13.26 -5.46 -7.49
N VAL A 83 -12.77 -6.65 -7.85
CA VAL A 83 -13.13 -7.93 -7.25
C VAL A 83 -11.91 -8.51 -6.53
N GLN A 84 -12.16 -9.13 -5.38
CA GLN A 84 -11.13 -9.89 -4.67
C GLN A 84 -10.94 -11.24 -5.33
N VAL A 85 -9.75 -11.47 -5.89
CA VAL A 85 -9.35 -12.74 -6.50
C VAL A 85 -8.16 -13.30 -5.73
N PRO A 86 -8.01 -14.64 -5.63
CA PRO A 86 -6.83 -15.19 -5.00
C PRO A 86 -5.57 -14.89 -5.82
N LEU A 87 -4.40 -15.01 -5.19
CA LEU A 87 -3.12 -14.81 -5.87
C LEU A 87 -2.92 -15.88 -6.96
N ASP A 88 -3.21 -17.16 -6.65
CA ASP A 88 -3.26 -18.37 -7.50
C ASP A 88 -2.07 -18.66 -8.42
N LYS A 89 -1.10 -17.75 -8.51
CA LYS A 89 0.07 -17.84 -9.36
C LYS A 89 1.33 -17.84 -8.51
N PRO A 90 2.32 -18.68 -8.85
CA PRO A 90 3.59 -18.69 -8.14
C PRO A 90 4.30 -17.35 -8.33
N VAL A 91 4.80 -16.77 -7.24
CA VAL A 91 5.55 -15.53 -7.27
C VAL A 91 6.99 -15.81 -7.67
N VAL A 92 7.43 -15.15 -8.74
CA VAL A 92 8.76 -15.34 -9.34
C VAL A 92 9.82 -14.50 -8.63
N SER A 93 9.49 -13.25 -8.31
CA SER A 93 10.38 -12.30 -7.66
C SER A 93 9.60 -11.37 -6.75
N VAL A 94 10.30 -10.86 -5.73
CA VAL A 94 9.79 -9.87 -4.79
C VAL A 94 10.83 -8.77 -4.68
N HIS A 95 10.39 -7.52 -4.70
CA HIS A 95 11.23 -6.35 -4.50
C HIS A 95 10.77 -5.64 -3.23
N VAL A 96 11.70 -5.31 -2.35
CA VAL A 96 11.42 -4.59 -1.10
C VAL A 96 12.10 -3.23 -1.16
N GLU A 97 11.32 -2.18 -0.91
CA GLU A 97 11.82 -0.81 -0.83
C GLU A 97 11.52 -0.24 0.55
N VAL A 98 12.52 0.39 1.17
CA VAL A 98 12.34 1.07 2.45
C VAL A 98 11.67 2.42 2.21
N VAL A 99 10.40 2.51 2.58
CA VAL A 99 9.67 3.78 2.57
C VAL A 99 9.96 4.54 3.86
N ALA A 100 10.66 5.66 3.76
CA ALA A 100 10.99 6.51 4.90
C ALA A 100 9.73 7.21 5.44
N CYS A 101 9.05 6.60 6.41
CA CYS A 101 7.88 7.16 7.10
C CYS A 101 8.25 8.29 8.09
N THR A 102 9.04 9.27 7.63
CA THR A 102 9.57 10.37 8.47
C THR A 102 8.60 11.54 8.60
N LYS A 103 7.60 11.63 7.72
CA LYS A 103 6.57 12.67 7.73
C LYS A 103 5.33 12.15 8.43
N VAL A 104 5.13 12.60 9.66
CA VAL A 104 3.94 12.35 10.48
C VAL A 104 2.93 13.49 10.42
N SER A 105 3.31 14.62 9.82
CA SER A 105 2.46 15.80 9.63
C SER A 105 1.73 15.73 8.28
N MET A 106 0.57 16.36 8.21
CA MET A 106 -0.19 16.54 6.96
C MET A 106 0.28 17.75 6.14
N GLU A 107 1.43 18.33 6.51
CA GLU A 107 2.00 19.55 5.90
C GLU A 107 2.31 19.37 4.41
N LEU A 108 2.48 18.13 3.94
CA LEU A 108 2.60 17.83 2.52
C LEU A 108 1.40 18.36 1.71
N PHE A 109 0.22 18.47 2.33
CA PHE A 109 -0.99 18.99 1.70
C PHE A 109 -1.17 20.50 1.87
N ASP A 110 -0.36 21.18 2.66
CA ASP A 110 -0.46 22.64 2.85
C ASP A 110 -0.39 23.42 1.53
N PRO A 111 0.47 23.05 0.55
CA PRO A 111 0.48 23.69 -0.76
C PRO A 111 -0.87 23.66 -1.49
N ILE A 112 -1.74 22.67 -1.22
CA ILE A 112 -3.09 22.63 -1.81
C ILE A 112 -3.90 23.86 -1.36
N PHE A 113 -3.73 24.27 -0.11
CA PHE A 113 -4.45 25.39 0.48
C PHE A 113 -3.72 26.72 0.27
N SER A 114 -2.38 26.74 0.31
CA SER A 114 -1.60 27.98 0.24
C SER A 114 -1.31 28.46 -1.18
N CYS A 115 -1.20 27.56 -2.16
CA CYS A 115 -0.82 27.91 -3.54
C CYS A 115 -2.03 28.20 -4.46
N GLY A 116 -3.23 28.38 -3.90
CA GLY A 116 -4.43 28.67 -4.67
C GLY A 116 -4.97 27.51 -5.51
N ILE A 117 -4.50 26.28 -5.25
CA ILE A 117 -5.00 25.05 -5.89
C ILE A 117 -6.45 24.80 -5.45
N LEU A 118 -6.77 24.96 -4.17
CA LEU A 118 -8.14 24.89 -3.67
C LEU A 118 -8.76 26.29 -3.57
N ARG A 119 -9.86 26.51 -4.28
CA ARG A 119 -10.67 27.74 -4.17
C ARG A 119 -11.55 27.68 -2.91
N PRO A 120 -11.98 28.83 -2.35
CA PRO A 120 -12.84 28.88 -1.15
C PRO A 120 -14.17 28.11 -1.28
N ASN A 121 -14.65 27.89 -2.50
CA ASN A 121 -15.85 27.10 -2.79
C ASN A 121 -15.58 25.58 -2.90
N GLY A 122 -14.36 25.12 -2.61
CA GLY A 122 -13.96 23.71 -2.71
C GLY A 122 -13.52 23.25 -4.09
N HIS A 123 -13.49 24.14 -5.09
CA HIS A 123 -13.06 23.78 -6.44
C HIS A 123 -11.53 23.67 -6.53
N MET A 124 -11.02 22.51 -6.97
CA MET A 124 -9.59 22.31 -7.25
C MET A 124 -9.22 22.76 -8.66
N VAL A 125 -8.20 23.60 -8.76
CA VAL A 125 -7.65 24.13 -10.02
C VAL A 125 -6.74 23.07 -10.65
N LYS A 126 -7.13 22.57 -11.83
CA LYS A 126 -6.39 21.52 -12.56
C LYS A 126 -5.12 22.03 -13.24
N CYS A 127 -5.12 23.27 -13.70
CA CYS A 127 -3.99 23.94 -14.29
C CYS A 127 -3.85 25.31 -13.63
N LEU A 128 -2.70 25.59 -13.03
CA LEU A 128 -2.31 26.96 -12.70
C LEU A 128 -2.20 27.66 -14.05
N HIS A 129 -3.20 28.46 -14.42
CA HIS A 129 -3.13 29.24 -15.65
C HIS A 129 -2.10 30.33 -15.37
N ASP A 130 -0.89 30.16 -15.89
CA ASP A 130 0.05 31.26 -16.01
C ASP A 130 -0.61 32.28 -16.95
N VAL A 131 -1.21 33.31 -16.36
CA VAL A 131 -1.70 34.46 -17.13
C VAL A 131 -0.45 35.23 -17.53
N TYR A 132 0.10 34.90 -18.70
CA TYR A 132 1.14 35.72 -19.30
C TYR A 132 0.50 37.05 -19.71
N SER A 133 1.01 38.17 -19.21
CA SER A 133 0.50 39.51 -19.55
C SER A 133 0.63 39.84 -21.04
N ASP A 134 1.48 39.12 -21.78
CA ASP A 134 1.87 39.42 -23.16
C ASP A 134 1.21 38.50 -24.21
N TYR A 135 -0.07 38.14 -24.03
CA TYR A 135 -0.81 37.39 -25.06
C TYR A 135 -0.84 38.09 -26.42
N ASP A 136 -0.65 39.41 -26.46
CA ASP A 136 -0.63 40.20 -27.69
C ASP A 136 0.71 40.10 -28.46
N GLU A 137 1.82 39.69 -27.83
CA GLU A 137 3.12 39.59 -28.50
C GLU A 137 3.29 38.27 -29.29
N LEU A 138 2.52 37.23 -28.95
CA LEU A 138 2.54 35.93 -29.66
C LEU A 138 1.70 35.93 -30.96
N ARG A 139 1.13 37.08 -31.33
CA ARG A 139 0.32 37.28 -32.55
C ARG A 139 1.06 38.02 -33.67
N GLN A 140 2.34 38.34 -33.50
CA GLN A 140 3.22 38.85 -34.57
C GLN A 140 3.91 37.70 -35.32
#